data_AF-A0A2D6XLW3-F1
#
_entry.id   AF-A0A2D6XLW3-F1
#
_cell.length_a   1.000
_cell.length_b   1.000
_cell.length_c   1.000
_cell.angle_alpha   90.00
_cell.angle_beta   90.00
_cell.angle_gamma   90.00
#
_symmetry.space_group_name_H-M   'P 1'
#
loop_
_entity.id
_entity.type
_entity.pdbx_description
1 polymer ?
#
loop_
_entity_poly.entity_id
_entity_poly.type
_entity_poly.pdbx_seq_one_letter_code
_entity_poly.pdbx_strand_id
1 'polypeptide(L)'
;MKKGRFSTEEMSFIEANAEVLSPESIAEKLDRDPDSVRDWIGKNVGFSASQKKEAVVANELKEKPYYKELSNQFSAEELEMFEFHFKKMWSQFRDDVFHTEEMQIIDTIKLEILMNRILKSQRDSQEEVAIADRLVREEKSRDRDQRDMDLIVNLERQIAVIRASQETLSKDYKDLQARKATMLKDLKGTREQRVKAIEDSKLTFASLIKKIATDPQYRNRLGLEMEKMRLAMESEKERLSEYILFNDGQVDQPFLTSETSKDKD
;
A
#
# COMPACT_ATOMS: atom_id res chain seq x y z
N MET A 1 -17.64 -24.90 -25.81
CA MET A 1 -18.26 -24.15 -24.71
C MET A 1 -18.85 -25.05 -23.65
N LYS A 2 -18.20 -25.07 -22.49
CA LYS A 2 -18.62 -25.78 -21.29
C LYS A 2 -19.84 -25.11 -20.64
N LYS A 3 -20.84 -25.90 -20.27
CA LYS A 3 -22.08 -25.45 -19.60
C LYS A 3 -22.16 -26.01 -18.18
N GLY A 4 -22.82 -25.28 -17.28
CA GLY A 4 -22.94 -25.65 -15.85
C GLY A 4 -22.00 -24.86 -14.93
N ARG A 5 -21.97 -25.21 -13.64
CA ARG A 5 -21.16 -24.50 -12.61
C ARG A 5 -19.67 -24.42 -12.99
N PHE A 6 -19.02 -23.34 -12.58
CA PHE A 6 -17.56 -23.19 -12.68
C PHE A 6 -16.86 -24.16 -11.73
N SER A 7 -15.77 -24.77 -12.19
CA SER A 7 -14.87 -25.55 -11.32
C SER A 7 -14.08 -24.61 -10.40
N THR A 8 -13.51 -25.14 -9.32
CA THR A 8 -12.64 -24.37 -8.40
C THR A 8 -11.46 -23.74 -9.13
N GLU A 9 -10.86 -24.45 -10.08
CA GLU A 9 -9.74 -23.93 -10.90
C GLU A 9 -10.19 -22.80 -11.83
N GLU A 10 -11.37 -22.92 -12.45
CA GLU A 10 -11.95 -21.87 -13.28
C GLU A 10 -12.28 -20.63 -12.44
N MET A 11 -12.84 -20.80 -11.25
CA MET A 11 -13.15 -19.70 -10.33
C MET A 11 -11.88 -18.95 -9.91
N SER A 12 -10.82 -19.65 -9.49
CA SER A 12 -9.54 -19.03 -9.14
C SER A 12 -8.88 -18.32 -10.33
N PHE A 13 -9.02 -18.86 -11.54
CA PHE A 13 -8.52 -18.22 -12.75
C PHE A 13 -9.28 -16.93 -13.07
N ILE A 14 -10.62 -16.95 -12.94
CA ILE A 14 -11.46 -15.75 -13.14
C ILE A 14 -11.08 -14.68 -12.10
N GLU A 15 -10.95 -15.03 -10.82
CA GLU A 15 -10.55 -14.08 -9.76
C GLU A 15 -9.17 -13.45 -10.02
N ALA A 16 -8.19 -14.24 -10.45
CA ALA A 16 -6.83 -13.75 -10.69
C ALA A 16 -6.71 -12.84 -11.92
N ASN A 17 -7.63 -12.93 -12.88
CA ASN A 17 -7.53 -12.25 -14.17
C ASN A 17 -8.65 -11.23 -14.44
N ALA A 18 -9.72 -11.20 -13.63
CA ALA A 18 -10.85 -10.28 -13.80
C ALA A 18 -10.46 -8.80 -13.67
N GLU A 19 -9.31 -8.48 -13.06
CA GLU A 19 -8.80 -7.10 -12.98
C GLU A 19 -8.06 -6.65 -14.26
N VAL A 20 -7.63 -7.58 -15.11
CA VAL A 20 -6.71 -7.29 -16.24
C VAL A 20 -7.31 -7.66 -17.59
N LEU A 21 -8.12 -8.72 -17.64
CA LEU A 21 -8.72 -9.24 -18.86
C LEU A 21 -10.21 -8.95 -18.89
N SER A 22 -10.74 -8.65 -20.08
CA SER A 22 -12.18 -8.49 -20.25
C SER A 22 -12.90 -9.83 -20.05
N PRO A 23 -14.19 -9.83 -19.64
CA PRO A 23 -14.99 -11.05 -19.50
C PRO A 23 -14.97 -11.95 -20.74
N GLU A 24 -14.89 -11.34 -21.93
CA GLU A 24 -14.82 -12.01 -23.23
C GLU A 24 -13.50 -12.75 -23.42
N SER A 25 -12.36 -12.13 -23.06
CA SER A 25 -11.04 -12.77 -23.13
C SER A 25 -10.87 -13.89 -22.11
N ILE A 26 -11.50 -13.76 -20.94
CA ILE A 26 -11.51 -14.81 -19.91
C ILE A 26 -12.37 -15.99 -20.37
N ALA A 27 -13.54 -15.69 -20.94
CA ALA A 27 -14.46 -16.68 -21.49
C ALA A 27 -13.82 -17.50 -22.62
N GLU A 28 -13.07 -16.85 -23.52
CA GLU A 28 -12.32 -17.51 -24.59
C GLU A 28 -11.27 -18.48 -24.04
N LYS A 29 -10.49 -18.06 -23.02
CA LYS A 29 -9.48 -18.92 -22.39
C LYS A 29 -10.06 -20.11 -21.63
N LEU A 30 -11.25 -19.96 -21.06
CA LEU A 30 -11.91 -21.02 -20.28
C LEU A 30 -12.84 -21.91 -21.10
N ASP A 31 -13.04 -21.61 -22.38
CA ASP A 31 -14.10 -22.18 -23.24
C ASP A 31 -15.48 -22.07 -22.56
N ARG A 32 -15.80 -20.89 -22.04
CA ARG A 32 -17.04 -20.56 -21.33
C ARG A 32 -17.82 -19.48 -22.05
N ASP A 33 -19.10 -19.39 -21.75
CA ASP A 33 -19.97 -18.34 -22.27
C ASP A 33 -19.62 -16.98 -21.63
N PRO A 34 -19.41 -15.91 -22.43
CA PRO A 34 -19.04 -14.58 -21.91
C PRO A 34 -20.04 -13.99 -20.93
N ASP A 35 -21.34 -14.18 -21.16
CA ASP A 35 -22.39 -13.66 -20.28
C ASP A 35 -22.38 -14.40 -18.93
N SER A 36 -22.12 -15.71 -18.94
CA SER A 36 -21.95 -16.50 -17.71
C SER A 36 -20.73 -16.07 -16.88
N VAL A 37 -19.63 -15.70 -17.53
CA VAL A 37 -18.44 -15.15 -16.86
C VAL A 37 -18.74 -13.76 -16.30
N ARG A 38 -19.42 -12.90 -17.07
CA ARG A 38 -19.84 -11.56 -16.64
C ARG A 38 -20.77 -11.62 -15.42
N ASP A 39 -21.75 -12.52 -15.43
CA ASP A 39 -22.67 -12.76 -14.32
C ASP A 39 -21.97 -13.29 -13.08
N TRP A 40 -20.99 -14.19 -13.26
CA TRP A 40 -20.22 -14.74 -12.16
C TRP A 40 -19.29 -13.69 -11.55
N ILE A 41 -18.63 -12.87 -12.37
CA ILE A 41 -17.84 -11.72 -11.93
C ILE A 41 -18.72 -10.75 -11.15
N GLY A 42 -19.88 -10.34 -11.69
CA GLY A 42 -20.80 -9.42 -11.01
C GLY A 42 -21.35 -9.94 -9.67
N LYS A 43 -21.45 -11.27 -9.49
CA LYS A 43 -21.94 -11.90 -8.25
C LYS A 43 -20.85 -12.21 -7.23
N ASN A 44 -19.62 -12.48 -7.66
CA ASN A 44 -18.56 -13.04 -6.80
C ASN A 44 -17.29 -12.20 -6.71
N VAL A 45 -16.97 -11.41 -7.75
CA VAL A 45 -15.82 -10.50 -7.72
C VAL A 45 -16.25 -9.26 -6.93
N GLY A 46 -15.67 -9.12 -5.72
CA GLY A 46 -16.12 -8.21 -4.67
C GLY A 46 -16.23 -8.87 -3.29
N PHE A 47 -16.15 -10.20 -3.20
CA PHE A 47 -16.32 -10.94 -1.94
C PHE A 47 -15.06 -11.59 -1.36
N SER A 48 -13.92 -11.60 -2.05
CA SER A 48 -12.67 -12.08 -1.46
C SER A 48 -12.25 -11.19 -0.28
N ALA A 49 -11.73 -11.76 0.81
CA ALA A 49 -11.33 -10.99 2.00
C ALA A 49 -10.28 -9.90 1.67
N SER A 50 -9.44 -10.17 0.66
CA SER A 50 -8.47 -9.22 0.10
C SER A 50 -9.17 -8.05 -0.62
N GLN A 51 -10.12 -8.33 -1.51
CA GLN A 51 -10.84 -7.28 -2.25
C GLN A 51 -11.87 -6.53 -1.40
N LYS A 52 -12.42 -7.15 -0.35
CA LYS A 52 -13.25 -6.46 0.65
C LYS A 52 -12.42 -5.47 1.47
N LYS A 53 -11.20 -5.83 1.89
CA LYS A 53 -10.26 -4.87 2.50
C LYS A 53 -9.94 -3.73 1.53
N GLU A 54 -9.74 -4.03 0.26
CA GLU A 54 -9.45 -3.03 -0.76
C GLU A 54 -10.64 -2.11 -1.09
N ALA A 55 -11.88 -2.60 -1.06
CA ALA A 55 -13.08 -1.79 -1.24
C ALA A 55 -13.32 -0.85 -0.04
N VAL A 56 -12.98 -1.29 1.17
CA VAL A 56 -12.98 -0.44 2.37
C VAL A 56 -11.95 0.69 2.24
N VAL A 57 -10.73 0.39 1.78
CA VAL A 57 -9.66 1.41 1.58
C VAL A 57 -10.05 2.46 0.54
N ALA A 58 -10.73 2.07 -0.54
CA ALA A 58 -11.20 3.02 -1.55
C ALA A 58 -12.30 3.96 -1.01
N ASN A 59 -13.19 3.44 -0.16
CA ASN A 59 -14.17 4.27 0.55
C ASN A 59 -13.53 5.14 1.63
N GLU A 60 -12.53 4.62 2.36
CA GLU A 60 -11.75 5.39 3.34
C GLU A 60 -11.09 6.60 2.69
N LEU A 61 -10.48 6.46 1.50
CA LEU A 61 -9.87 7.58 0.79
C LEU A 61 -10.90 8.69 0.52
N LYS A 62 -12.13 8.32 0.10
CA LYS A 62 -13.21 9.27 -0.24
C LYS A 62 -13.72 10.04 0.97
N GLU A 63 -13.59 9.47 2.16
CA GLU A 63 -13.94 10.11 3.43
C GLU A 63 -12.84 11.06 3.95
N LYS A 64 -11.63 11.04 3.36
CA LYS A 64 -10.52 11.88 3.82
C LYS A 64 -10.71 13.35 3.41
N PRO A 65 -10.31 14.31 4.28
CA PRO A 65 -10.44 15.74 4.00
C PRO A 65 -9.78 16.20 2.68
N TYR A 66 -8.65 15.59 2.33
CA TYR A 66 -7.89 15.96 1.13
C TYR A 66 -8.45 15.36 -0.17
N TYR A 67 -9.40 14.42 -0.12
CA TYR A 67 -9.97 13.83 -1.34
C TYR A 67 -10.73 14.84 -2.18
N LYS A 68 -11.44 15.77 -1.53
CA LYS A 68 -12.08 16.90 -2.22
C LYS A 68 -11.05 17.72 -3.01
N GLU A 69 -9.87 17.92 -2.44
CA GLU A 69 -8.79 18.63 -3.11
C GLU A 69 -8.25 17.84 -4.31
N LEU A 70 -8.05 16.52 -4.15
CA LEU A 70 -7.63 15.63 -5.24
C LEU A 70 -8.64 15.66 -6.41
N SER A 71 -9.94 15.63 -6.11
CA SER A 71 -10.99 15.70 -7.13
C SER A 71 -11.02 17.02 -7.89
N ASN A 72 -10.52 18.11 -7.29
CA ASN A 72 -10.40 19.41 -7.97
C ASN A 72 -9.10 19.53 -8.78
N GLN A 73 -8.08 18.72 -8.50
CA GLN A 73 -6.76 18.78 -9.15
C GLN A 73 -6.66 17.89 -10.40
N PHE A 74 -7.46 16.82 -10.46
CA PHE A 74 -7.35 15.76 -11.46
C PHE A 74 -8.62 15.62 -12.30
N SER A 75 -8.47 15.15 -13.54
CA SER A 75 -9.62 14.71 -14.33
C SER A 75 -10.24 13.45 -13.72
N ALA A 76 -11.44 13.06 -14.17
CA ALA A 76 -12.10 11.85 -13.68
C ALA A 76 -11.25 10.59 -13.93
N GLU A 77 -10.63 10.49 -15.12
CA GLU A 77 -9.77 9.36 -15.49
C GLU A 77 -8.47 9.33 -14.68
N GLU A 78 -7.89 10.50 -14.41
CA GLU A 78 -6.69 10.61 -13.57
C GLU A 78 -6.99 10.31 -12.10
N LEU A 79 -8.17 10.70 -11.61
CA LEU A 79 -8.62 10.38 -10.27
C LEU A 79 -8.89 8.88 -10.10
N GLU A 80 -9.45 8.22 -11.11
CA GLU A 80 -9.60 6.76 -11.13
C GLU A 80 -8.25 6.05 -11.08
N MET A 81 -7.28 6.53 -11.87
CA MET A 81 -5.90 6.04 -11.81
C MET A 81 -5.26 6.30 -10.44
N PHE A 82 -5.51 7.47 -9.85
CA PHE A 82 -5.06 7.80 -8.50
C PHE A 82 -5.61 6.81 -7.48
N GLU A 83 -6.93 6.57 -7.47
CA GLU A 83 -7.60 5.64 -6.57
C GLU A 83 -7.02 4.21 -6.70
N PHE A 84 -6.78 3.78 -7.94
CA PHE A 84 -6.17 2.49 -8.22
C PHE A 84 -4.75 2.38 -7.63
N HIS A 85 -3.86 3.33 -7.91
CA HIS A 85 -2.49 3.30 -7.40
C HIS A 85 -2.45 3.47 -5.88
N PHE A 86 -3.31 4.32 -5.32
CA PHE A 86 -3.43 4.49 -3.88
C PHE A 86 -3.80 3.17 -3.22
N LYS A 87 -4.84 2.49 -3.72
CA LYS A 87 -5.26 1.17 -3.23
C LYS A 87 -4.11 0.15 -3.28
N LYS A 88 -3.39 0.06 -4.41
CA LYS A 88 -2.26 -0.89 -4.58
C LYS A 88 -1.04 -0.54 -3.73
N MET A 89 -0.76 0.74 -3.48
CA MET A 89 0.33 1.14 -2.58
C MET A 89 -0.08 0.92 -1.13
N TRP A 90 -1.27 1.37 -0.74
CA TRP A 90 -1.80 1.25 0.62
C TRP A 90 -1.89 -0.20 1.11
N SER A 91 -2.37 -1.11 0.26
CA SER A 91 -2.49 -2.54 0.61
C SER A 91 -1.16 -3.18 0.97
N GLN A 92 -0.03 -2.66 0.48
CA GLN A 92 1.30 -3.14 0.84
C GLN A 92 1.66 -2.82 2.29
N PHE A 93 1.05 -1.82 2.92
CA PHE A 93 1.42 -1.34 4.25
C PHE A 93 0.68 -2.01 5.41
N ARG A 94 -0.19 -2.99 5.17
CA ARG A 94 -1.03 -3.64 6.22
C ARG A 94 -1.74 -2.56 7.07
N ASP A 95 -2.03 -2.85 8.34
CA ASP A 95 -2.82 -1.97 9.22
C ASP A 95 -1.98 -0.87 9.93
N ASP A 96 -0.71 -0.64 9.55
CA ASP A 96 0.21 0.30 10.24
C ASP A 96 0.88 1.30 9.28
N VAL A 97 0.07 2.20 8.72
CA VAL A 97 0.50 3.35 7.92
C VAL A 97 0.55 4.60 8.80
N PHE A 98 1.73 5.20 8.95
CA PHE A 98 1.82 6.51 9.57
C PHE A 98 1.28 7.60 8.64
N HIS A 99 0.72 8.67 9.20
CA HIS A 99 0.23 9.79 8.41
C HIS A 99 1.28 10.37 7.46
N THR A 100 2.56 10.41 7.85
CA THR A 100 3.65 10.85 6.97
C THR A 100 3.87 9.93 5.79
N GLU A 101 3.66 8.62 5.95
CA GLU A 101 3.76 7.64 4.88
C GLU A 101 2.55 7.72 3.96
N GLU A 102 1.35 7.94 4.52
CA GLU A 102 0.13 8.25 3.76
C GLU A 102 0.35 9.47 2.85
N MET A 103 0.90 10.57 3.38
CA MET A 103 1.24 11.75 2.60
C MET A 103 2.29 11.46 1.51
N GLN A 104 3.34 10.68 1.83
CA GLN A 104 4.35 10.29 0.85
C GLN A 104 3.80 9.42 -0.27
N ILE A 105 2.86 8.51 0.04
CA ILE A 105 2.16 7.69 -0.96
C ILE A 105 1.37 8.60 -1.90
N ILE A 106 0.59 9.53 -1.35
CA ILE A 106 -0.19 10.50 -2.13
C ILE A 106 0.72 11.30 -3.05
N ASP A 107 1.79 11.89 -2.53
CA ASP A 107 2.72 12.70 -3.32
C ASP A 107 3.39 11.88 -4.43
N THR A 108 3.76 10.62 -4.14
CA THR A 108 4.35 9.71 -5.14
C THR A 108 3.40 9.49 -6.32
N ILE A 109 2.11 9.30 -6.05
CA ILE A 109 1.08 9.10 -7.08
C ILE A 109 0.82 10.41 -7.84
N LYS A 110 0.81 11.56 -7.15
CA LYS A 110 0.71 12.88 -7.81
C LYS A 110 1.85 13.08 -8.81
N LEU A 111 3.08 12.74 -8.44
CA LEU A 111 4.24 12.81 -9.35
C LEU A 111 4.04 11.90 -10.56
N GLU A 112 3.50 10.70 -10.38
CA GLU A 112 3.19 9.77 -11.47
C GLU A 112 2.18 10.33 -12.48
N ILE A 113 1.09 10.93 -11.99
CA ILE A 113 0.08 11.56 -12.84
C ILE A 113 0.69 12.74 -13.61
N LEU A 114 1.48 13.59 -12.95
CA LEU A 114 2.16 14.71 -13.61
C LEU A 114 3.14 14.22 -14.70
N MET A 115 3.89 13.15 -14.43
CA MET A 115 4.75 12.52 -15.43
C MET A 115 3.95 12.01 -16.63
N ASN A 116 2.78 11.39 -16.40
CA ASN A 116 1.90 10.94 -17.49
C ASN A 116 1.35 12.10 -18.32
N ARG A 117 0.98 13.23 -17.69
CA ARG A 117 0.58 14.45 -18.41
C ARG A 117 1.70 14.97 -19.31
N ILE A 118 2.94 14.95 -18.84
CA ILE A 118 4.11 15.36 -19.63
C ILE A 118 4.29 14.42 -20.84
N LEU A 119 4.22 13.10 -20.65
CA LEU A 119 4.34 12.13 -21.74
C LEU A 119 3.23 12.33 -22.80
N LYS A 120 2.00 12.61 -22.36
CA LYS A 120 0.89 12.93 -23.27
C LYS A 120 1.17 14.21 -24.06
N SER A 121 1.56 15.30 -23.39
CA SER A 121 1.90 16.56 -24.05
C SER A 121 3.08 16.43 -25.02
N GLN A 122 4.08 15.61 -24.69
CA GLN A 122 5.19 15.31 -25.60
C GLN A 122 4.72 14.57 -26.85
N ARG A 123 3.84 13.57 -26.71
CA ARG A 123 3.25 12.87 -27.84
C ARG A 123 2.47 13.84 -28.74
N ASP A 124 1.59 14.64 -28.16
CA ASP A 124 0.77 15.61 -28.91
C ASP A 124 1.67 16.61 -29.65
N SER A 125 2.69 17.13 -28.97
CA SER A 125 3.71 18.01 -29.57
C SER A 125 4.48 17.34 -30.72
N GLN A 126 4.79 16.03 -30.61
CA GLN A 126 5.47 15.29 -31.68
C GLN A 126 4.58 15.15 -32.91
N GLU A 127 3.28 14.92 -32.70
CA GLU A 127 2.30 14.84 -33.77
C GLU A 127 2.12 16.20 -34.46
N GLU A 128 2.01 17.30 -33.69
CA GLU A 128 1.96 18.66 -34.24
C GLU A 128 3.20 19.00 -35.07
N VAL A 129 4.41 18.67 -34.58
CA VAL A 129 5.66 18.87 -35.33
C VAL A 129 5.65 18.04 -36.61
N ALA A 130 5.20 16.78 -36.57
CA ALA A 130 5.14 15.93 -37.76
C ALA A 130 4.19 16.48 -38.83
N ILE A 131 3.03 17.00 -38.41
CA ILE A 131 2.05 17.65 -39.30
C ILE A 131 2.66 18.92 -39.91
N ALA A 132 3.26 19.79 -39.08
CA ALA A 132 3.88 21.03 -39.55
C ALA A 132 5.05 20.75 -40.51
N ASP A 133 5.91 19.76 -40.20
CA ASP A 133 7.01 19.33 -41.07
C ASP A 133 6.49 18.81 -42.41
N ARG A 134 5.36 18.09 -42.43
CA ARG A 134 4.72 17.63 -43.67
C ARG A 134 4.25 18.81 -44.51
N LEU A 135 3.54 19.77 -43.92
CA LEU A 135 3.05 20.96 -44.62
C LEU A 135 4.20 21.80 -45.19
N VAL A 136 5.28 21.98 -44.43
CA VAL A 136 6.50 22.67 -44.92
C VAL A 136 7.09 21.94 -46.13
N ARG A 137 7.16 20.60 -46.11
CA ARG A 137 7.67 19.82 -47.23
C ARG A 137 6.78 19.89 -48.46
N GLU A 138 5.46 19.83 -48.27
CA GLU A 138 4.46 19.97 -49.34
C GLU A 138 4.53 21.36 -49.98
N GLU A 139 4.71 22.42 -49.20
CA GLU A 139 4.86 23.77 -49.76
C GLU A 139 6.21 23.93 -50.48
N LYS A 140 7.30 23.39 -49.91
CA LYS A 140 8.64 23.43 -50.53
C LYS A 140 8.77 22.58 -51.78
N SER A 141 7.87 21.64 -52.05
CA SER A 141 7.88 20.83 -53.27
C SER A 141 7.24 21.54 -54.47
N ARG A 142 6.48 22.62 -54.23
CA ARG A 142 5.92 23.47 -55.29
C ARG A 142 7.02 24.22 -56.05
N ASP A 143 6.68 24.68 -57.25
CA ASP A 143 7.55 25.54 -58.05
C ASP A 143 7.86 26.84 -57.31
N ARG A 144 9.08 27.37 -57.47
CA ARG A 144 9.63 28.46 -56.65
C ARG A 144 8.77 29.73 -56.63
N ASP A 145 8.10 30.01 -57.73
CA ASP A 145 7.21 31.15 -57.95
C ASP A 145 5.81 30.96 -57.32
N GLN A 146 5.44 29.73 -56.96
CA GLN A 146 4.14 29.38 -56.36
C GLN A 146 4.24 29.08 -54.86
N ARG A 147 5.44 29.15 -54.27
CA ARG A 147 5.66 28.89 -52.84
C ARG A 147 5.17 30.05 -51.99
N ASP A 148 4.37 29.74 -50.99
CA ASP A 148 4.12 30.65 -49.88
C ASP A 148 5.30 30.63 -48.88
N MET A 149 6.23 31.57 -49.05
CA MET A 149 7.40 31.69 -48.19
C MET A 149 7.03 32.11 -46.76
N ASP A 150 5.96 32.90 -46.59
CA ASP A 150 5.52 33.36 -45.27
C ASP A 150 4.91 32.20 -44.47
N LEU A 151 4.15 31.32 -45.14
CA LEU A 151 3.63 30.09 -44.54
C LEU A 151 4.77 29.17 -44.08
N ILE A 152 5.79 28.96 -44.93
CA ILE A 152 6.96 28.15 -44.59
C ILE A 152 7.67 28.69 -43.35
N VAL A 153 7.98 29.99 -43.33
CA VAL A 153 8.68 30.62 -42.20
C VAL A 153 7.87 30.53 -40.91
N ASN A 154 6.55 30.72 -40.99
CA ASN A 154 5.67 30.61 -39.83
C ASN A 154 5.62 29.18 -39.26
N LEU A 155 5.50 28.17 -40.12
CA LEU A 155 5.49 26.76 -39.70
C LEU A 155 6.85 26.33 -39.13
N GLU A 156 7.96 26.73 -39.75
CA GLU A 156 9.31 26.46 -39.25
C GLU A 156 9.54 27.11 -37.88
N ARG A 157 9.05 28.33 -37.67
CA ARG A 157 9.07 28.98 -36.37
C ARG A 157 8.25 28.20 -35.34
N GLN A 158 7.04 27.75 -35.70
CA GLN A 158 6.19 26.95 -34.81
C GLN A 158 6.89 25.65 -34.41
N ILE A 159 7.50 24.94 -35.37
CA ILE A 159 8.30 23.72 -35.11
C ILE A 159 9.43 24.01 -34.12
N ALA A 160 10.17 25.11 -34.32
CA ALA A 160 11.26 25.47 -33.43
C ALA A 160 10.79 25.73 -31.98
N VAL A 161 9.66 26.44 -31.81
CA VAL A 161 9.07 26.70 -30.49
C VAL A 161 8.61 25.40 -29.83
N ILE A 162 7.92 24.53 -30.57
CA ILE A 162 7.42 23.25 -30.01
C ILE A 162 8.60 22.35 -29.60
N ARG A 163 9.67 22.27 -30.41
CA ARG A 163 10.86 21.49 -30.07
C ARG A 163 11.56 22.01 -28.80
N ALA A 164 11.65 23.33 -28.62
CA ALA A 164 12.19 23.92 -27.39
C ALA A 164 11.31 23.60 -26.16
N SER A 165 9.99 23.61 -26.33
CA SER A 165 9.05 23.18 -25.29
C SER A 165 9.23 21.69 -24.93
N GLN A 166 9.39 20.81 -25.93
CA GLN A 166 9.64 19.38 -25.71
C GLN A 166 10.93 19.10 -24.93
N GLU A 167 11.99 19.88 -25.18
CA GLU A 167 13.24 19.77 -24.42
C GLU A 167 13.03 20.13 -22.95
N THR A 168 12.28 21.20 -22.70
CA THR A 168 11.93 21.65 -21.34
C THR A 168 11.11 20.58 -20.62
N LEU A 169 10.04 20.07 -21.26
CA LEU A 169 9.22 18.99 -20.74
C LEU A 169 10.02 17.71 -20.47
N SER A 170 11.01 17.40 -21.31
CA SER A 170 11.89 16.23 -21.11
C SER A 170 12.77 16.38 -19.87
N LYS A 171 13.22 17.60 -19.58
CA LYS A 171 14.00 17.89 -18.38
C LYS A 171 13.12 17.77 -17.13
N ASP A 172 11.94 18.40 -17.16
CA ASP A 172 10.98 18.33 -16.05
C ASP A 172 10.57 16.89 -15.73
N TYR A 173 10.35 16.06 -16.77
CA TYR A 173 10.07 14.64 -16.60
C TYR A 173 11.18 13.91 -15.85
N LYS A 174 12.45 14.12 -16.23
CA LYS A 174 13.60 13.48 -15.57
C LYS A 174 13.73 13.91 -14.11
N ASP A 175 13.48 15.19 -13.83
CA ASP A 175 13.54 15.72 -12.47
C ASP A 175 12.42 15.14 -11.58
N LEU A 176 11.18 15.04 -12.11
CA LEU A 176 10.07 14.39 -11.42
C LEU A 176 10.33 12.89 -11.20
N GLN A 177 10.88 12.21 -12.20
CA GLN A 177 11.24 10.79 -12.10
C GLN A 177 12.30 10.56 -11.00
N ALA A 178 13.31 11.41 -10.92
CA ALA A 178 14.34 11.32 -9.88
C ALA A 178 13.74 11.54 -8.48
N ARG A 179 12.86 12.54 -8.32
CA ARG A 179 12.16 12.79 -7.04
C ARG A 179 11.26 11.62 -6.64
N LYS A 180 10.51 11.06 -7.59
CA LYS A 180 9.67 9.88 -7.35
C LYS A 180 10.50 8.68 -6.89
N ALA A 181 11.63 8.43 -7.54
CA ALA A 181 12.53 7.33 -7.17
C ALA A 181 13.09 7.49 -5.75
N THR A 182 13.48 8.72 -5.38
CA THR A 182 13.94 9.04 -4.02
C THR A 182 12.82 8.84 -2.99
N MET A 183 11.61 9.37 -3.22
CA MET A 183 10.47 9.18 -2.31
C MET A 183 10.13 7.70 -2.09
N LEU A 184 10.13 6.90 -3.16
CA LEU A 184 9.89 5.45 -3.06
C LEU A 184 10.98 4.72 -2.26
N LYS A 185 12.24 5.15 -2.41
CA LYS A 185 13.36 4.61 -1.63
C LYS A 185 13.24 4.97 -0.16
N ASP A 186 12.93 6.22 0.14
CA ASP A 186 12.80 6.72 1.52
C ASP A 186 11.62 6.05 2.22
N LEU A 187 10.47 5.93 1.54
CA LEU A 187 9.28 5.24 2.05
C LEU A 187 9.59 3.78 2.44
N LYS A 188 10.38 3.07 1.62
CA LYS A 188 10.84 1.70 1.94
C LYS A 188 11.84 1.70 3.10
N GLY A 189 12.81 2.61 3.08
CA GLY A 189 13.85 2.70 4.12
C GLY A 189 13.29 3.02 5.50
N THR A 190 12.37 3.98 5.61
CA THR A 190 11.68 4.31 6.86
C THR A 190 10.93 3.10 7.39
N ARG A 191 10.26 2.34 6.52
CA ARG A 191 9.55 1.12 6.91
C ARG A 191 10.50 0.02 7.41
N GLU A 192 11.59 -0.24 6.71
CA GLU A 192 12.60 -1.23 7.14
C GLU A 192 13.19 -0.86 8.51
N GLN A 193 13.51 0.42 8.73
CA GLN A 193 13.98 0.90 10.03
C GLN A 193 12.95 0.69 11.14
N ARG A 194 11.66 0.91 10.86
CA ARG A 194 10.57 0.66 11.83
C ARG A 194 10.44 -0.83 12.15
N VAL A 195 10.41 -1.69 11.13
CA VAL A 195 10.32 -3.15 11.32
C VAL A 195 11.50 -3.63 12.17
N LYS A 196 12.71 -3.17 11.85
CA LYS A 196 13.91 -3.48 12.61
C LYS A 196 13.85 -2.96 14.06
N ALA A 197 13.39 -1.73 14.28
CA ALA A 197 13.22 -1.18 15.63
C ALA A 197 12.19 -1.97 16.45
N ILE A 198 11.10 -2.43 15.82
CA ILE A 198 10.10 -3.29 16.47
C ILE A 198 10.70 -4.66 16.79
N GLU A 199 11.44 -5.28 15.87
CA GLU A 199 12.14 -6.55 16.09
C GLU A 199 13.20 -6.43 17.20
N ASP A 200 14.04 -5.39 17.17
CA ASP A 200 15.05 -5.11 18.20
C ASP A 200 14.42 -4.78 19.57
N SER A 201 13.24 -4.15 19.58
CA SER A 201 12.49 -3.85 20.81
C SER A 201 11.85 -5.08 21.44
N LYS A 202 11.69 -6.17 20.70
CA LYS A 202 10.93 -7.32 21.19
C LYS A 202 11.64 -8.10 22.29
N LEU A 203 12.97 -8.09 22.44
CA LEU A 203 13.65 -8.92 23.45
C LEU A 203 15.04 -8.42 23.87
N THR A 204 15.20 -7.17 24.30
CA THR A 204 16.45 -6.78 25.00
C THR A 204 16.18 -6.33 26.42
N PHE A 205 16.94 -6.87 27.39
CA PHE A 205 16.87 -6.46 28.80
C PHE A 205 16.95 -4.94 28.97
N ALA A 206 17.79 -4.26 28.18
CA ALA A 206 17.90 -2.81 28.16
C ALA A 206 16.60 -2.11 27.73
N SER A 207 15.85 -2.64 26.77
CA SER A 207 14.55 -2.09 26.36
C SER A 207 13.48 -2.25 27.44
N LEU A 208 13.49 -3.36 28.17
CA LEU A 208 12.61 -3.59 29.32
C LEU A 208 12.91 -2.59 30.44
N ILE A 209 14.18 -2.41 30.79
CA ILE A 209 14.64 -1.42 31.78
C ILE A 209 14.22 -0.01 31.35
N LYS A 210 14.44 0.36 30.08
CA LYS A 210 14.03 1.67 29.54
C LYS A 210 12.53 1.86 29.66
N LYS A 211 11.72 0.87 29.29
CA LYS A 211 10.26 0.92 29.37
C LYS A 211 9.79 1.11 30.82
N ILE A 212 10.39 0.41 31.78
CA ILE A 212 10.12 0.60 33.22
C ILE A 212 10.53 2.01 33.66
N ALA A 213 11.65 2.55 33.15
CA ALA A 213 12.14 3.88 33.50
C ALA A 213 11.31 5.03 32.92
N THR A 214 10.78 4.88 31.70
CA THR A 214 10.10 5.97 30.97
C THR A 214 8.59 5.95 31.07
N ASP A 215 7.95 4.81 31.35
CA ASP A 215 6.49 4.69 31.42
C ASP A 215 6.02 4.44 32.87
N PRO A 216 5.50 5.47 33.57
CA PRO A 216 5.03 5.34 34.94
C PRO A 216 3.82 4.40 35.09
N GLN A 217 2.93 4.35 34.10
CA GLN A 217 1.75 3.49 34.14
C GLN A 217 2.15 2.02 34.02
N TYR A 218 3.05 1.72 33.08
CA TYR A 218 3.61 0.38 32.93
C TYR A 218 4.36 -0.07 34.19
N ARG A 219 5.18 0.81 34.79
CA ARG A 219 5.89 0.53 36.05
C ARG A 219 4.93 0.20 37.20
N ASN A 220 3.91 1.02 37.40
CA ASN A 220 2.94 0.82 38.48
C ASN A 220 2.15 -0.47 38.32
N ARG A 221 1.74 -0.79 37.09
CA ARG A 221 1.06 -2.07 36.80
C ARG A 221 1.97 -3.26 37.08
N LEU A 222 3.23 -3.21 36.62
CA LEU A 222 4.19 -4.27 36.88
C LEU A 222 4.44 -4.44 38.39
N GLY A 223 4.56 -3.34 39.15
CA GLY A 223 4.68 -3.36 40.60
C GLY A 223 3.48 -4.01 41.30
N LEU A 224 2.26 -3.68 40.86
CA LEU A 224 1.04 -4.31 41.35
C LEU A 224 1.01 -5.83 41.07
N GLU A 225 1.45 -6.26 39.89
CA GLU A 225 1.50 -7.70 39.59
C GLU A 225 2.59 -8.43 40.40
N MET A 226 3.76 -7.82 40.58
CA MET A 226 4.82 -8.37 41.43
C MET A 226 4.35 -8.51 42.88
N GLU A 227 3.64 -7.53 43.42
CA GLU A 227 3.14 -7.59 44.79
C GLU A 227 2.02 -8.62 44.95
N LYS A 228 1.13 -8.74 43.96
CA LYS A 228 0.14 -9.83 43.92
C LYS A 228 0.82 -11.20 43.90
N MET A 229 1.85 -11.38 43.08
CA MET A 229 2.63 -12.61 43.04
C MET A 229 3.31 -12.89 44.38
N ARG A 230 3.87 -11.86 45.04
CA ARG A 230 4.49 -12.01 46.37
C ARG A 230 3.47 -12.49 47.41
N LEU A 231 2.31 -11.84 47.48
CA LEU A 231 1.24 -12.23 48.41
C LEU A 231 0.68 -13.63 48.12
N ALA A 232 0.50 -13.97 46.84
CA ALA A 232 0.08 -15.32 46.45
C ALA A 232 1.14 -16.37 46.83
N MET A 233 2.42 -16.06 46.65
CA MET A 233 3.53 -16.94 47.04
C MET A 233 3.61 -17.10 48.56
N GLU A 234 3.39 -16.03 49.34
CA GLU A 234 3.36 -16.11 50.81
C GLU A 234 2.18 -16.94 51.32
N SER A 235 0.98 -16.71 50.78
CA SER A 235 -0.21 -17.50 51.12
C SER A 235 -0.05 -18.98 50.75
N GLU A 236 0.55 -19.27 49.59
CA GLU A 236 0.81 -20.64 49.16
C GLU A 236 1.92 -21.29 49.98
N LYS A 237 2.95 -20.52 50.36
CA LYS A 237 4.00 -20.97 51.30
C LYS A 237 3.37 -21.36 52.64
N GLU A 238 2.50 -20.53 53.21
CA GLU A 238 1.78 -20.84 54.46
C GLU A 238 0.95 -22.12 54.32
N ARG A 239 0.13 -22.22 53.26
CA ARG A 239 -0.70 -23.39 52.98
C ARG A 239 0.11 -24.68 52.89
N LEU A 240 1.24 -24.65 52.18
CA LEU A 240 2.13 -25.80 52.00
C LEU A 240 3.03 -26.06 53.22
N SER A 241 3.14 -25.10 54.16
CA SER A 241 3.86 -25.30 55.42
C SER A 241 2.99 -25.97 56.49
N GLU A 242 1.69 -26.16 56.24
CA GLU A 242 0.81 -26.90 57.14
C GLU A 242 0.79 -28.40 56.84
N TYR A 243 0.32 -29.19 57.82
CA TYR A 243 0.10 -30.61 57.63
C TYR A 243 -1.15 -30.81 56.76
N ILE A 244 -0.97 -31.49 55.64
CA ILE A 244 -2.04 -31.78 54.70
C ILE A 244 -2.29 -33.29 54.70
N LEU A 245 -3.56 -33.68 54.86
CA LEU A 245 -3.99 -35.06 54.66
C LEU A 245 -4.18 -35.30 53.16
N PHE A 246 -3.37 -36.19 52.61
CA PHE A 246 -3.46 -36.60 51.22
C PHE A 246 -4.59 -37.63 51.02
N ASN A 247 -5.03 -37.79 49.78
CA ASN A 247 -6.16 -38.68 49.44
C ASN A 247 -5.89 -40.17 49.73
N ASP A 248 -4.63 -40.55 49.98
CA ASP A 248 -4.22 -41.88 50.41
C ASP A 248 -4.26 -42.07 51.94
N GLY A 249 -4.66 -41.04 52.69
CA GLY A 249 -4.74 -41.03 54.14
C GLY A 249 -3.42 -40.71 54.84
N GLN A 250 -2.35 -40.38 54.11
CA GLN A 250 -1.08 -39.96 54.71
C GLN A 250 -1.13 -38.47 55.09
N VAL A 251 -0.55 -38.13 56.25
CA VAL A 251 -0.35 -36.74 56.67
C VAL A 251 1.10 -36.39 56.43
N ASP A 252 1.34 -35.39 55.59
CA ASP A 252 2.69 -34.88 55.33
C ASP A 252 2.69 -33.35 55.29
N GLN A 253 3.87 -32.75 55.43
CA GLN A 253 4.10 -31.32 55.32
C GLN A 253 4.84 -31.05 54.00
N PRO A 254 4.15 -30.57 52.95
CA PRO A 254 4.72 -30.50 51.60
C PRO A 254 5.92 -29.55 51.46
N PHE A 255 5.98 -28.50 52.27
CA PHE A 255 7.04 -27.50 52.23
C PHE A 255 7.83 -27.50 53.55
N LEU A 256 9.01 -28.14 53.51
CA LEU A 256 9.89 -28.32 54.67
C LEU A 256 11.13 -27.41 54.53
N THR A 257 11.19 -26.38 55.37
CA THR A 257 12.35 -25.49 55.55
C THR A 257 12.73 -25.43 57.02
N SER A 258 13.93 -24.94 57.33
CA SER A 258 14.39 -24.76 58.73
C SER A 258 13.49 -23.86 59.58
N GLU A 259 12.65 -23.03 58.95
CA GLU A 259 11.69 -22.13 59.61
C GLU A 259 10.29 -22.76 59.77
N THR A 260 9.99 -23.81 59.02
CA THR A 260 8.65 -24.43 58.96
C THR A 260 8.62 -25.82 59.58
N SER A 261 9.79 -26.41 59.91
CA SER A 261 9.84 -27.66 60.66
C SER A 261 9.21 -27.45 62.03
N LYS A 262 8.04 -28.04 62.24
CA LYS A 262 7.40 -28.09 63.56
C LYS A 262 8.10 -29.19 64.36
N ASP A 263 8.71 -28.83 65.49
CA ASP A 263 9.34 -29.80 66.38
C ASP A 263 8.32 -30.87 66.77
N LYS A 264 8.69 -32.14 66.59
CA LYS A 264 7.88 -33.29 66.99
C LYS A 264 8.09 -33.52 68.49
N ASP A 265 7.16 -33.04 69.31
CA ASP A 265 6.95 -33.58 70.66
C ASP A 265 6.27 -34.96 70.59
#